data_AF-A0A150NJX8-F1
#
_entry.id   AF-A0A150NJX8-F1
#
_cell.length_a   1.000
_cell.length_b   1.000
_cell.length_c   1.000
_cell.angle_alpha   90.00
_cell.angle_beta   90.00
_cell.angle_gamma   90.00
#
_symmetry.space_group_name_H-M   'P 1'
#
loop_
_entity.id
_entity.type
_entity.pdbx_description
1 polymer ?
#
loop_
_entity_poly.entity_id
_entity_poly.type
_entity_poly.pdbx_seq_one_letter_code
_entity_poly.pdbx_strand_id
1 'polypeptide(L)'
;MVVIGSSNLAFNAIPLLEHEIGALVCIEGAVKNRINAEVTFVPMEPSLYSEPILVWKESRYLSLVAQEFLKRLKVYYPAELF
;
A
#
# COMPACT_ATOMS: atom_id res chain seq x y z
N MET A 1 12.42 -17.89 -7.67
CA MET A 1 12.60 -16.44 -7.83
C MET A 1 13.89 -16.04 -7.13
N VAL A 2 14.78 -15.28 -7.78
CA VAL A 2 16.03 -14.79 -7.16
C VAL A 2 15.86 -13.31 -6.87
N VAL A 3 16.03 -12.91 -5.60
CA VAL A 3 15.97 -11.50 -5.19
C VAL A 3 17.38 -10.92 -5.28
N ILE A 4 17.57 -9.94 -6.16
CA ILE A 4 18.88 -9.31 -6.44
C ILE A 4 19.07 -7.95 -5.73
N GLY A 5 18.07 -7.51 -4.98
CA GLY A 5 18.10 -6.25 -4.21
C GLY A 5 16.78 -5.99 -3.50
N SER A 6 16.79 -5.05 -2.56
CA SER A 6 15.61 -4.60 -1.82
C SER A 6 15.61 -3.09 -1.68
N SER A 7 14.43 -2.48 -1.72
CA SER A 7 14.21 -1.06 -1.44
C SER A 7 13.15 -0.93 -0.36
N ASN A 8 13.27 0.08 0.49
CA ASN A 8 12.25 0.44 1.48
C ASN A 8 11.02 1.13 0.86
N LEU A 9 11.16 1.68 -0.35
CA LEU A 9 10.11 2.40 -1.05
C LEU A 9 9.85 1.78 -2.42
N ALA A 10 8.61 1.35 -2.65
CA ALA A 10 8.18 0.68 -3.88
C ALA A 10 8.43 1.55 -5.13
N PHE A 11 8.31 2.87 -5.02
CA PHE A 11 8.52 3.77 -6.16
C PHE A 11 9.95 3.80 -6.68
N ASN A 12 10.95 3.44 -5.85
CA ASN A 12 12.35 3.36 -6.30
C ASN A 12 12.56 2.22 -7.31
N ALA A 13 11.66 1.24 -7.33
CA ALA A 13 11.70 0.12 -8.27
C ALA A 13 10.87 0.37 -9.55
N ILE A 14 10.12 1.48 -9.63
CA ILE A 14 9.32 1.83 -10.82
C ILE A 14 10.18 1.91 -12.08
N PRO A 15 11.37 2.55 -12.09
CA PRO A 15 12.21 2.56 -13.30
C PRO A 15 12.62 1.16 -13.76
N LEU A 16 12.83 0.21 -12.84
CA LEU A 16 13.17 -1.17 -13.21
C LEU A 16 11.97 -1.90 -13.85
N LEU A 17 10.77 -1.59 -13.39
CA LEU A 17 9.51 -2.10 -13.94
C LEU A 17 9.24 -1.50 -15.34
N GLU A 18 9.39 -0.19 -15.49
CA GLU A 18 9.14 0.52 -16.76
C GLU A 18 10.15 0.17 -17.86
N HIS A 19 11.37 -0.20 -17.49
CA HIS A 19 12.40 -0.67 -18.42
C HIS A 19 12.41 -2.21 -18.60
N GLU A 20 11.41 -2.92 -18.08
CA GLU A 20 11.28 -4.39 -18.19
C GLU A 20 12.48 -5.17 -17.60
N ILE A 21 13.18 -4.59 -16.63
CA ILE A 21 14.36 -5.19 -15.98
C ILE A 21 13.93 -6.13 -14.82
N GLY A 22 12.70 -5.99 -14.32
CA GLY A 22 12.17 -6.85 -13.27
C GLY A 22 10.70 -6.60 -12.95
N ALA A 23 10.24 -7.21 -11.86
CA ALA A 23 8.89 -7.08 -11.33
C ALA A 23 8.90 -6.44 -9.93
N LEU A 24 7.82 -5.74 -9.59
CA LEU A 24 7.60 -5.15 -8.28
C LEU A 24 6.60 -5.99 -7.49
N VAL A 25 7.01 -6.46 -6.30
CA VAL A 25 6.09 -7.02 -5.30
C VAL A 25 5.61 -5.89 -4.40
N CYS A 26 4.31 -5.57 -4.43
CA CYS A 26 3.71 -4.49 -3.65
C CYS A 26 2.24 -4.75 -3.28
N ILE A 27 1.68 -3.90 -2.43
CA ILE A 27 0.24 -3.87 -2.14
C ILE A 27 -0.50 -3.29 -3.34
N GLU A 28 -1.63 -3.90 -3.70
CA GLU A 28 -2.50 -3.40 -4.78
C GLU A 28 -2.82 -1.91 -4.58
N GLY A 29 -2.68 -1.13 -5.64
CA GLY A 29 -2.97 0.32 -5.61
C GLY A 29 -1.85 1.20 -5.07
N ALA A 30 -0.82 0.66 -4.40
CA ALA A 30 0.24 1.46 -3.76
C ALA A 30 1.01 2.39 -4.71
N VAL A 31 1.11 2.02 -5.99
CA VAL A 31 1.83 2.79 -7.03
C VAL A 31 0.94 3.17 -8.22
N LYS A 32 -0.39 2.99 -8.14
CA LYS A 32 -1.32 3.10 -9.27
C LYS A 32 -1.22 4.42 -10.05
N ASN A 33 -0.98 5.54 -9.34
CA ASN A 33 -0.88 6.87 -9.96
C ASN A 33 0.56 7.26 -10.35
N ARG A 34 1.50 6.32 -10.34
CA ARG A 34 2.93 6.55 -10.57
C ARG A 34 3.54 5.64 -11.63
N ILE A 35 2.75 4.75 -12.22
CA ILE A 35 3.18 3.77 -13.23
C ILE A 35 2.49 4.06 -14.56
N ASN A 36 3.14 3.70 -15.67
CA ASN A 36 2.55 3.71 -17.01
C ASN A 36 1.30 2.79 -17.06
N ALA A 37 0.32 3.15 -17.90
CA ALA A 37 -0.86 2.34 -18.21
C ALA A 37 -0.55 0.93 -18.76
N GLU A 38 0.66 0.72 -19.30
CA GLU A 38 1.14 -0.58 -19.79
C GLU A 38 1.54 -1.54 -18.66
N VAL A 39 1.61 -1.07 -17.41
CA VAL A 39 1.90 -1.90 -16.24
C VAL A 39 0.60 -2.44 -15.65
N THR A 40 0.53 -3.76 -15.45
CA THR A 40 -0.61 -4.43 -14.82
C THR A 40 -0.21 -5.05 -13.48
N PHE A 41 -1.10 -4.93 -12.49
CA PHE A 41 -0.98 -5.64 -11.22
C PHE A 41 -1.46 -7.09 -11.40
N VAL A 42 -0.65 -8.04 -10.95
CA VAL A 42 -0.98 -9.47 -10.97
C VAL A 42 -0.96 -9.97 -9.53
N PRO A 43 -2.09 -10.45 -8.97
CA PRO A 43 -2.11 -11.03 -7.63
C PRO A 43 -1.28 -12.32 -7.60
N MET A 44 -0.71 -12.62 -6.43
CA MET A 44 -0.05 -13.91 -6.20
C MET A 44 -1.07 -15.04 -6.17
N GLU A 45 -0.63 -16.27 -6.46
CA GLU A 45 -1.42 -17.48 -6.28
C GLU A 45 -0.72 -18.39 -5.26
N PRO A 46 -1.28 -18.59 -4.05
CA PRO A 46 -2.53 -18.02 -3.56
C PRO A 46 -2.43 -16.52 -3.27
N SER A 47 -3.57 -15.82 -3.29
CA SER A 47 -3.65 -14.40 -2.95
C SER A 47 -3.13 -14.12 -1.54
N LEU A 48 -2.30 -13.09 -1.42
CA LEU A 48 -1.80 -12.58 -0.14
C LEU A 48 -2.41 -11.21 0.16
N TYR A 49 -2.88 -11.03 1.39
CA TYR A 49 -3.52 -9.81 1.84
C TYR A 49 -2.79 -9.24 3.06
N SER A 50 -2.88 -7.93 3.23
CA SER A 50 -2.43 -7.22 4.42
C SER A 50 -3.60 -6.44 5.00
N GLU A 51 -3.85 -6.58 6.29
CA GLU A 51 -4.85 -5.80 7.00
C GLU A 51 -4.29 -4.40 7.33
N PRO A 52 -4.92 -3.31 6.85
CA PRO A 52 -4.54 -1.98 7.27
C PRO A 52 -5.01 -1.73 8.70
N ILE A 53 -4.06 -1.57 9.62
CA ILE A 53 -4.32 -1.25 11.02
C ILE A 53 -3.95 0.19 11.33
N LEU A 54 -4.83 0.89 12.04
CA LEU A 54 -4.56 2.22 12.59
C LEU A 54 -4.25 2.08 14.08
N VAL A 55 -3.05 2.51 14.48
CA VAL A 55 -2.57 2.37 15.87
C VAL A 55 -2.22 3.71 16.48
N TRP A 56 -2.50 3.87 17.78
CA TRP A 56 -2.05 4.99 18.59
C TRP A 56 -1.77 4.51 20.02
N LYS A 57 -1.03 5.32 20.79
CA LYS A 57 -0.69 4.99 22.17
C LYS A 57 -1.95 4.87 23.02
N GLU A 58 -2.04 3.80 23.82
CA GLU A 58 -3.11 3.61 24.79
C GLU A 58 -3.22 4.82 25.74
N SER A 59 -4.45 5.15 26.14
CA SER A 59 -4.77 6.29 27.00
C SER A 59 -4.32 7.67 26.49
N ARG A 60 -3.92 7.79 25.21
CA ARG A 60 -3.63 9.08 24.59
C ARG A 60 -4.92 9.73 24.11
N TYR A 61 -5.27 10.87 24.69
CA TYR A 61 -6.34 11.71 24.16
C TYR A 61 -5.96 12.21 22.76
N LEU A 62 -6.80 11.93 21.77
CA LEU A 62 -6.67 12.48 20.43
C LEU A 62 -7.13 13.94 20.44
N SER A 63 -6.40 14.82 19.74
CA SER A 63 -6.85 16.19 19.49
C SER A 63 -8.17 16.20 18.71
N LEU A 64 -8.91 17.31 18.76
CA LEU A 64 -10.14 17.45 17.97
C LEU A 64 -9.91 17.18 16.47
N VAL A 65 -8.77 17.64 15.93
CA VAL A 65 -8.39 17.39 14.54
C VAL A 65 -8.16 15.89 14.28
N ALA A 66 -7.47 15.20 15.19
CA ALA A 66 -7.22 13.76 15.04
C ALA A 66 -8.51 12.94 15.18
N GLN A 67 -9.44 13.34 16.05
CA GLN A 67 -10.76 12.71 16.17
C GLN A 67 -11.57 12.89 14.89
N GLU A 68 -11.57 14.10 14.31
CA GLU A 68 -12.27 14.38 13.06
C GLU A 68 -11.66 13.61 11.89
N PHE A 69 -10.33 13.52 11.82
CA PHE A 69 -9.63 12.67 10.85
C PHE A 69 -10.04 11.19 10.99
N LEU A 70 -10.08 10.66 12.21
CA LEU A 70 -10.51 9.28 12.47
C LEU A 70 -11.95 9.02 12.04
N LYS A 71 -12.86 9.97 12.28
CA LYS A 71 -14.25 9.87 11.81
C LYS A 71 -14.31 9.75 10.29
N ARG A 72 -13.55 10.58 9.57
CA ARG A 72 -13.50 10.56 8.10
C ARG A 72 -12.88 9.26 7.58
N LEU A 73 -11.80 8.78 8.19
CA LEU A 73 -11.19 7.51 7.81
C LEU A 73 -12.21 6.35 7.86
N LYS A 74 -13.03 6.28 8.90
CA LYS A 74 -14.06 5.24 9.04
C LYS A 74 -15.15 5.29 7.96
N VAL A 75 -15.40 6.46 7.35
CA VAL A 75 -16.35 6.60 6.24
C VAL A 75 -15.76 6.09 4.94
N TYR A 76 -14.48 6.37 4.68
CA TYR A 76 -13.82 5.98 3.42
C TYR A 76 -13.24 4.56 3.45
N TYR A 77 -12.92 4.04 4.62
CA TYR A 77 -12.36 2.71 4.85
C TYR A 77 -13.15 1.98 5.96
N PRO A 78 -14.43 1.66 5.73
CA PRO A 78 -15.20 0.85 6.67
C PRO A 78 -14.51 -0.49 6.91
N ALA A 79 -14.61 -0.98 8.16
CA ALA A 79 -13.95 -2.22 8.60
C ALA A 79 -14.44 -3.47 7.85
N GLU A 80 -15.55 -3.37 7.12
CA GLU A 80 -16.16 -4.43 6.32
C GLU A 80 -15.50 -4.61 4.93
N LEU A 81 -14.59 -3.71 4.52
CA LEU A 81 -13.86 -3.79 3.25
C LEU A 81 -12.60 -4.67 3.30
N PHE A 82 -12.36 -5.34 4.43
CA PHE A 82 -11.19 -6.20 4.65
C PHE A 82 -11.61 -7.56 5.22
#